data_AF-F0WAN0-F1
#
_entry.id   AF-F0WAN0-F1
#
_cell.length_a   1.000
_cell.length_b   1.000
_cell.length_c   1.000
_cell.angle_alpha   90.00
_cell.angle_beta   90.00
_cell.angle_gamma   90.00
#
_symmetry.space_group_name_H-M   'P 1'
#
loop_
_entity.id
_entity.type
_entity.pdbx_description
1 polymer ?
#
loop_
_entity_poly.entity_id
_entity_poly.type
_entity_poly.pdbx_seq_one_letter_code
_entity_poly.pdbx_strand_id
1 'polypeptide(L)'
;MLSSCSFVRGGSLSSMRHLTSRCENVARNAGHAHRFSFYSSQPTMHGTTILCVKKEGKVCLIGDGQVSLGHTVVKPNAKKVRRINDTILAGFAGSTADAFTLMERLESKLEEHPGQLTRACVELAKNWRMDKYLRHLEAILIVSDLEQSYTLTGNGDVVEPHDGIIGTGSGGHYALAAARALIDQPGLDAEAVGRKAMNIAADICVYTNHNFVVEILEKKE
;
A
#
# COMPACT_ATOMS: atom_id res chain seq x y z
N MET A 1 13.65 -28.34 -31.93
CA MET A 1 13.88 -29.22 -33.09
C MET A 1 14.27 -30.60 -32.57
N LEU A 2 13.44 -31.60 -32.82
CA LEU A 2 13.69 -33.00 -32.48
C LEU A 2 14.85 -33.52 -33.32
N SER A 3 15.84 -34.18 -32.70
CA SER A 3 16.81 -35.01 -33.42
C SER A 3 16.87 -36.39 -32.79
N SER A 4 16.39 -37.33 -33.59
CA SER A 4 16.43 -38.80 -33.53
C SER A 4 17.61 -39.43 -32.80
N CYS A 5 17.31 -40.35 -31.88
CA CYS A 5 18.26 -41.30 -31.33
C CYS A 5 18.11 -42.64 -32.06
N SER A 6 19.12 -42.99 -32.85
CA SER A 6 19.20 -44.22 -33.63
C SER A 6 19.62 -45.39 -32.74
N PHE A 7 18.78 -46.40 -32.65
CA PHE A 7 19.02 -47.63 -31.89
C PHE A 7 20.03 -48.53 -32.65
N VAL A 8 21.26 -48.65 -32.15
CA VAL A 8 22.23 -49.65 -32.63
C VAL A 8 22.24 -50.84 -31.66
N ARG A 9 21.79 -52.00 -32.17
CA ARG A 9 21.93 -53.30 -31.52
C ARG A 9 23.37 -53.78 -31.64
N GLY A 10 24.01 -54.11 -30.51
CA GLY A 10 25.25 -54.90 -30.50
C GLY A 10 26.15 -54.60 -29.32
N GLY A 11 25.99 -55.35 -28.21
CA GLY A 11 26.90 -55.28 -27.07
C GLY A 11 26.52 -56.30 -25.98
N SER A 12 27.49 -57.12 -25.56
CA SER A 12 27.30 -58.28 -24.69
C SER A 12 26.79 -57.96 -23.27
N LEU A 13 26.11 -58.95 -22.67
CA LEU A 13 25.49 -58.94 -21.33
C LEU A 13 26.45 -58.69 -20.14
N SER A 14 27.76 -58.58 -20.35
CA SER A 14 28.72 -58.24 -19.28
C SER A 14 28.93 -56.72 -19.08
N SER A 15 28.57 -55.89 -20.06
CA SER A 15 28.66 -54.42 -19.94
C SER A 15 27.47 -53.79 -19.19
N MET A 16 26.39 -54.55 -18.99
CA MET A 16 25.16 -54.11 -18.30
C MET A 16 25.22 -54.13 -16.77
N ARG A 17 26.33 -54.57 -16.15
CA ARG A 17 26.50 -54.54 -14.68
C ARG A 17 27.27 -53.33 -14.16
N HIS A 18 27.94 -52.56 -15.02
CA HIS A 18 28.61 -51.32 -14.62
C HIS A 18 27.78 -50.05 -14.85
N LEU A 19 26.64 -50.16 -15.55
CA LEU A 19 25.70 -49.05 -15.72
C LEU A 19 24.56 -49.04 -14.68
N THR A 20 24.26 -50.18 -14.04
CA THR A 20 23.25 -50.24 -12.97
C THR A 20 23.74 -49.68 -11.64
N SER A 21 25.04 -49.78 -11.29
CA SER A 21 25.57 -49.20 -10.05
C SER A 21 25.79 -47.68 -10.12
N ARG A 22 25.83 -47.10 -11.32
CA ARG A 22 25.94 -45.65 -11.52
C ARG A 22 24.59 -44.94 -11.51
N CYS A 23 23.49 -45.64 -11.84
CA CYS A 23 22.13 -45.10 -11.71
C CYS A 23 21.60 -45.16 -10.26
N GLU A 24 21.96 -46.19 -9.48
CA GLU A 24 21.52 -46.28 -8.08
C GLU A 24 22.15 -45.19 -7.18
N ASN A 25 23.37 -44.76 -7.47
CA ASN A 25 24.02 -43.67 -6.70
C ASN A 25 23.52 -42.27 -7.08
N VAL A 26 22.97 -42.07 -8.28
CA VAL A 26 22.27 -40.81 -8.63
C VAL A 26 20.89 -40.76 -7.96
N ALA A 27 20.21 -41.91 -7.83
CA ALA A 27 18.92 -41.99 -7.13
C ALA A 27 19.04 -41.81 -5.61
N ARG A 28 20.16 -42.21 -4.98
CA ARG A 28 20.38 -42.01 -3.53
C ARG A 28 20.85 -40.60 -3.16
N ASN A 29 21.48 -39.86 -4.07
CA ASN A 29 21.79 -38.44 -3.89
C ASN A 29 20.68 -37.50 -4.38
N ALA A 30 19.56 -38.03 -4.88
CA ALA A 30 18.32 -37.27 -5.12
C ALA A 30 17.49 -37.03 -3.84
N GLY A 31 18.12 -37.13 -2.66
CA GLY A 31 17.55 -36.84 -1.34
C GLY A 31 17.38 -35.34 -1.02
N HIS A 32 17.49 -34.47 -2.01
CA HIS A 32 16.90 -33.12 -1.94
C HIS A 32 15.83 -33.04 -3.01
N ALA A 33 14.70 -33.70 -2.74
CA ALA A 33 13.44 -33.26 -3.29
C ALA A 33 13.28 -31.81 -2.87
N HIS A 34 13.68 -30.88 -3.74
CA HIS A 34 13.13 -29.53 -3.76
C HIS A 34 11.63 -29.76 -3.87
N ARG A 35 10.99 -29.80 -2.70
CA ARG A 35 9.55 -29.66 -2.54
C ARG A 35 9.30 -28.32 -3.17
N PHE A 36 8.97 -28.33 -4.47
CA PHE A 36 8.50 -27.16 -5.18
C PHE A 36 7.18 -26.86 -4.50
N SER A 37 7.29 -26.10 -3.41
CA SER A 37 6.17 -25.51 -2.74
C SER A 37 5.57 -24.64 -3.82
N PHE A 38 4.52 -25.15 -4.46
CA PHE A 38 3.58 -24.32 -5.18
C PHE A 38 3.18 -23.25 -4.16
N TYR A 39 3.85 -22.11 -4.23
CA TYR A 39 3.43 -20.91 -3.56
C TYR A 39 2.10 -20.58 -4.21
N SER A 40 1.01 -21.12 -3.67
CA SER A 40 -0.25 -20.41 -3.73
C SER A 40 -0.01 -19.15 -2.90
N SER A 41 0.59 -18.14 -3.52
CA SER A 41 0.60 -16.79 -2.98
C SER A 41 -0.87 -16.45 -2.77
N GLN A 42 -1.31 -16.46 -1.51
CA GLN A 42 -2.65 -16.00 -1.18
C GLN A 42 -2.82 -14.63 -1.83
N PRO A 43 -3.93 -14.38 -2.54
CA PRO A 43 -4.07 -13.14 -3.28
C PRO A 43 -3.99 -11.97 -2.30
N THR A 44 -3.01 -11.09 -2.52
CA THR A 44 -2.78 -9.91 -1.69
C THR A 44 -3.85 -8.86 -1.98
N MET A 45 -4.37 -8.23 -0.94
CA MET A 45 -5.30 -7.12 -1.10
C MET A 45 -4.52 -5.85 -1.41
N HIS A 46 -4.82 -5.22 -2.54
CA HIS A 46 -4.24 -3.96 -2.98
C HIS A 46 -5.30 -2.87 -2.94
N GLY A 47 -4.89 -1.66 -2.54
CA GLY A 47 -5.71 -0.46 -2.59
C GLY A 47 -6.06 0.13 -1.22
N THR A 48 -6.34 1.42 -1.12
CA THR A 48 -6.43 2.43 -2.19
C THR A 48 -5.18 3.32 -2.16
N THR A 49 -4.95 4.09 -3.21
CA THR A 49 -4.00 5.19 -3.27
C THR A 49 -4.60 6.42 -2.63
N ILE A 50 -3.86 7.06 -1.73
CA ILE A 50 -4.26 8.29 -1.06
C ILE A 50 -3.11 9.29 -1.14
N LEU A 51 -3.44 10.53 -1.45
CA LEU A 51 -2.53 11.65 -1.54
C LEU A 51 -3.07 12.81 -0.70
N CYS A 52 -2.22 13.34 0.17
CA CYS A 52 -2.42 14.58 0.89
C CYS A 52 -1.53 15.66 0.27
N VAL A 53 -2.09 16.81 -0.04
CA VAL A 53 -1.38 17.98 -0.55
C VAL A 53 -1.76 19.18 0.29
N LYS A 54 -0.77 19.79 0.96
CA LYS A 54 -0.92 21.08 1.63
C LYS A 54 -0.28 22.18 0.78
N LYS A 55 -1.06 23.19 0.40
CA LYS A 55 -0.58 24.35 -0.38
C LYS A 55 -1.39 25.59 0.00
N GLU A 56 -0.70 26.71 0.26
CA GLU A 56 -1.31 28.04 0.42
C GLU A 56 -2.48 28.09 1.44
N GLY A 57 -2.34 27.42 2.58
CA GLY A 57 -3.40 27.40 3.62
C GLY A 57 -4.62 26.55 3.25
N LYS A 58 -4.51 25.71 2.21
CA LYS A 58 -5.49 24.70 1.81
C LYS A 58 -4.87 23.31 1.91
N VAL A 59 -5.64 22.36 2.40
CA VAL A 59 -5.28 20.94 2.43
C VAL A 59 -6.27 20.16 1.59
N CYS A 60 -5.75 19.42 0.63
CA CYS A 60 -6.51 18.48 -0.18
C CYS A 60 -6.10 17.06 0.21
N LEU A 61 -7.06 16.25 0.66
CA LEU A 61 -6.89 14.82 0.83
C LEU A 61 -7.72 14.13 -0.25
N ILE A 62 -7.04 13.43 -1.16
CA ILE A 62 -7.65 12.75 -2.30
C ILE A 62 -7.29 11.27 -2.26
N GLY A 63 -8.26 10.41 -2.55
CA GLY A 63 -8.04 8.98 -2.64
C GLY A 63 -8.82 8.36 -3.79
N ASP A 64 -8.28 7.30 -4.39
CA ASP A 64 -9.01 6.52 -5.37
C ASP A 64 -9.94 5.50 -4.71
N GLY A 65 -10.80 4.88 -5.54
CA GLY A 65 -11.81 3.94 -5.07
C GLY A 65 -11.45 2.47 -5.22
N GLN A 66 -10.33 2.13 -5.86
CA GLN A 66 -10.04 0.75 -6.24
C GLN A 66 -9.54 -0.09 -5.07
N VAL A 67 -10.22 -1.22 -4.83
CA VAL A 67 -9.76 -2.31 -3.98
C VAL A 67 -9.68 -3.56 -4.86
N SER A 68 -8.49 -4.13 -4.94
CA SER A 68 -8.19 -5.32 -5.75
C SER A 68 -7.72 -6.46 -4.86
N LEU A 69 -8.08 -7.68 -5.22
CA LEU A 69 -7.60 -8.91 -4.60
C LEU A 69 -6.79 -9.68 -5.64
N GLY A 70 -5.47 -9.63 -5.53
CA GLY A 70 -4.58 -10.00 -6.63
C GLY A 70 -4.90 -9.16 -7.88
N HIS A 71 -5.24 -9.83 -8.98
CA HIS A 71 -5.54 -9.17 -10.26
C HIS A 71 -7.03 -8.85 -10.47
N THR A 72 -7.89 -9.13 -9.49
CA THR A 72 -9.34 -8.93 -9.61
C THR A 72 -9.76 -7.67 -8.85
N VAL A 73 -10.46 -6.74 -9.52
CA VAL A 73 -11.08 -5.60 -8.85
C VAL A 73 -12.29 -6.09 -8.06
N VAL A 74 -12.23 -5.99 -6.73
CA VAL A 74 -13.32 -6.38 -5.82
C VAL A 74 -14.31 -5.24 -5.65
N LYS A 75 -13.81 -4.01 -5.53
CA LYS A 75 -14.63 -2.81 -5.36
C LYS A 75 -13.98 -1.62 -6.06
N PRO A 76 -14.67 -0.93 -6.99
CA PRO A 76 -14.09 0.21 -7.71
C PRO A 76 -14.31 1.58 -7.03
N ASN A 77 -15.13 1.64 -5.98
CA ASN A 77 -15.63 2.88 -5.37
C ASN A 77 -15.54 2.89 -3.83
N ALA A 78 -14.46 2.35 -3.26
CA ALA A 78 -14.18 2.50 -1.84
C ALA A 78 -14.00 3.99 -1.46
N LYS A 79 -14.48 4.38 -0.28
CA LYS A 79 -14.28 5.72 0.27
C LYS A 79 -13.40 5.60 1.51
N LYS A 80 -12.09 5.77 1.33
CA LYS A 80 -11.09 5.67 2.41
C LYS A 80 -10.51 7.03 2.84
N VAL A 81 -11.04 8.11 2.30
CA VAL A 81 -10.79 9.49 2.74
C VAL A 81 -12.06 9.99 3.41
N ARG A 82 -11.91 10.63 4.59
CA ARG A 82 -13.02 11.16 5.38
C ARG A 82 -12.60 12.40 6.13
N ARG A 83 -13.58 13.25 6.38
CA ARG A 83 -13.50 14.31 7.37
C ARG A 83 -13.89 13.74 8.74
N ILE A 84 -13.04 13.94 9.74
CA ILE A 84 -13.32 13.52 11.12
C ILE A 84 -14.20 14.57 11.81
N ASN A 85 -13.80 15.83 11.70
CA ASN A 85 -14.52 16.98 12.22
C ASN A 85 -14.26 18.18 11.30
N ASP A 86 -14.71 19.37 11.67
CA ASP A 86 -14.58 20.55 10.82
C ASP A 86 -13.12 20.95 10.49
N THR A 87 -12.14 20.48 11.27
CA THR A 87 -10.75 20.91 11.19
C THR A 87 -9.77 19.80 10.77
N ILE A 88 -10.18 18.54 10.72
CA ILE A 88 -9.28 17.39 10.51
C ILE A 88 -9.80 16.48 9.40
N LEU A 89 -8.89 16.15 8.47
CA LEU A 89 -9.07 15.10 7.48
C LEU A 89 -8.23 13.89 7.85
N ALA A 90 -8.75 12.71 7.54
CA ALA A 90 -7.99 11.48 7.62
C ALA A 90 -8.27 10.56 6.43
N GLY A 91 -7.24 9.82 6.06
CA GLY A 91 -7.23 8.91 4.93
C GLY A 91 -6.46 7.65 5.27
N PHE A 92 -6.91 6.52 4.78
CA PHE A 92 -6.34 5.24 5.17
C PHE A 92 -6.07 4.28 4.00
N ALA A 93 -4.87 3.69 3.94
CA ALA A 93 -4.52 2.60 3.03
C ALA A 93 -4.40 1.27 3.80
N GLY A 94 -5.05 0.21 3.29
CA GLY A 94 -5.13 -1.11 3.94
C GLY A 94 -6.55 -1.69 3.99
N SER A 95 -6.81 -2.65 4.87
CA SER A 95 -8.14 -3.26 5.04
C SER A 95 -9.19 -2.26 5.51
N THR A 96 -10.40 -2.35 4.97
CA THR A 96 -11.51 -1.45 5.38
C THR A 96 -11.89 -1.64 6.85
N ALA A 97 -11.77 -2.85 7.41
CA ALA A 97 -12.07 -3.10 8.82
C ALA A 97 -11.11 -2.33 9.74
N ASP A 98 -9.81 -2.42 9.45
CA ASP A 98 -8.73 -1.73 10.16
C ASP A 98 -8.96 -0.21 10.14
N ALA A 99 -9.39 0.32 8.99
CA ALA A 99 -9.67 1.74 8.81
C ALA A 99 -10.72 2.23 9.81
N PHE A 100 -11.85 1.52 9.95
CA PHE A 100 -12.91 1.93 10.88
C PHE A 100 -12.42 1.95 12.32
N THR A 101 -11.74 0.88 12.76
CA THR A 101 -11.21 0.80 14.12
C THR A 101 -10.18 1.90 14.43
N LEU A 102 -9.27 2.20 13.49
CA LEU A 102 -8.26 3.24 13.68
C LEU A 102 -8.87 4.64 13.69
N MET A 103 -9.89 4.89 12.88
CA MET A 103 -10.60 6.17 12.84
C MET A 103 -11.36 6.43 14.14
N GLU A 104 -12.11 5.44 14.66
CA GLU A 104 -12.80 5.56 15.95
C GLU A 104 -11.82 5.84 17.10
N ARG A 105 -10.65 5.18 17.09
CA ARG A 105 -9.61 5.44 18.10
C ARG A 105 -8.96 6.82 17.93
N LEU A 106 -8.77 7.29 16.69
CA LEU A 106 -8.26 8.63 16.42
C LEU A 106 -9.24 9.69 16.92
N GLU A 107 -10.53 9.54 16.64
CA GLU A 107 -11.61 10.40 17.15
C GLU A 107 -11.55 10.52 18.67
N SER A 108 -11.49 9.38 19.37
CA SER A 108 -11.35 9.37 20.82
C SER A 108 -10.10 10.12 21.32
N LYS A 109 -8.96 10.01 20.62
CA LYS A 109 -7.75 10.76 21.00
C LYS A 109 -7.80 12.24 20.69
N LEU A 110 -8.56 12.65 19.68
CA LEU A 110 -8.81 14.05 19.38
C LEU A 110 -9.75 14.69 20.41
N GLU A 111 -10.72 13.94 20.92
CA GLU A 111 -11.59 14.38 22.02
C GLU A 111 -10.82 14.53 23.35
N GLU A 112 -9.91 13.58 23.66
CA GLU A 112 -9.04 13.67 24.84
C GLU A 112 -8.05 14.85 24.77
N HIS A 113 -7.64 15.25 23.57
CA HIS A 113 -6.63 16.29 23.33
C HIS A 113 -7.10 17.33 22.29
N PRO A 114 -8.11 18.17 22.62
CA PRO A 114 -8.65 19.14 21.68
C PRO A 114 -7.60 20.14 21.19
N GLY A 115 -7.53 20.33 19.86
CA GLY A 115 -6.60 21.26 19.22
C GLY A 115 -5.13 20.82 19.22
N GLN A 116 -4.80 19.62 19.69
CA GLN A 116 -3.42 19.11 19.72
C GLN A 116 -3.30 17.88 18.82
N LEU A 117 -3.34 18.09 17.49
CA LEU A 117 -3.28 17.01 16.51
C LEU A 117 -2.04 16.12 16.69
N THR A 118 -0.86 16.73 16.86
CA THR A 118 0.41 16.02 17.07
C THR A 118 0.34 15.08 18.27
N ARG A 119 -0.23 15.56 19.39
CA ARG A 119 -0.36 14.77 20.62
C ARG A 119 -1.33 13.61 20.42
N ALA A 120 -2.49 13.85 19.82
CA ALA A 120 -3.45 12.80 19.50
C ALA A 120 -2.84 11.72 18.60
N CYS A 121 -2.07 12.11 17.58
CA CYS A 121 -1.38 11.19 16.68
C CYS A 121 -0.32 10.35 17.41
N VAL A 122 0.49 10.97 18.27
CA VAL A 122 1.51 10.27 19.07
C VAL A 122 0.88 9.27 20.04
N GLU A 123 -0.19 9.66 20.73
CA GLU A 123 -0.90 8.76 21.64
C GLU A 123 -1.59 7.62 20.90
N LEU A 124 -2.18 7.88 19.73
CA LEU A 124 -2.72 6.83 18.87
C LEU A 124 -1.63 5.84 18.43
N ALA A 125 -0.48 6.34 17.95
CA ALA A 125 0.62 5.50 17.49
C ALA A 125 1.20 4.62 18.62
N LYS A 126 1.32 5.16 19.84
CA LYS A 126 1.69 4.37 21.03
C LYS A 126 0.67 3.27 21.31
N ASN A 127 -0.63 3.61 21.34
CA ASN A 127 -1.68 2.63 21.59
C ASN A 127 -1.75 1.55 20.50
N TRP A 128 -1.56 1.94 19.24
CA TRP A 128 -1.51 1.03 18.11
C TRP A 128 -0.36 0.02 18.25
N ARG A 129 0.86 0.48 18.54
CA ARG A 129 2.03 -0.39 18.73
C ARG A 129 1.88 -1.36 19.92
N MET A 130 1.26 -0.91 21.00
CA MET A 130 1.13 -1.69 22.24
C MET A 130 -0.01 -2.71 22.20
N ASP A 131 -1.06 -2.43 21.43
CA ASP A 131 -2.22 -3.31 21.30
C ASP A 131 -1.86 -4.58 20.52
N LYS A 132 -2.14 -5.73 21.12
CA LYS A 132 -1.82 -7.06 20.55
C LYS A 132 -2.48 -7.27 19.20
N TYR A 133 -3.66 -6.71 18.96
CA TYR A 133 -4.40 -6.88 17.71
C TYR A 133 -3.99 -5.83 16.68
N LEU A 134 -3.86 -4.56 17.09
CA LEU A 134 -3.62 -3.48 16.12
C LEU A 134 -2.22 -3.53 15.48
N ARG A 135 -1.20 -3.99 16.20
CA ARG A 135 0.18 -4.02 15.66
C ARG A 135 0.38 -4.94 14.45
N HIS A 136 -0.58 -5.83 14.17
CA HIS A 136 -0.54 -6.73 13.03
C HIS A 136 -1.28 -6.19 11.80
N LEU A 137 -1.87 -4.99 11.91
CA LEU A 137 -2.54 -4.34 10.79
C LEU A 137 -1.49 -3.77 9.84
N GLU A 138 -1.59 -4.08 8.54
CA GLU A 138 -0.71 -3.55 7.46
C GLU A 138 -1.13 -2.14 7.01
N ALA A 139 -1.65 -1.42 7.97
CA ALA A 139 -2.52 -0.28 7.85
C ALA A 139 -1.65 1.00 7.90
N ILE A 140 -1.85 1.93 6.97
CA ILE A 140 -1.19 3.24 6.96
C ILE A 140 -2.26 4.33 7.01
N LEU A 141 -2.14 5.22 7.99
CA LEU A 141 -3.08 6.32 8.21
C LEU A 141 -2.40 7.66 7.88
N ILE A 142 -3.10 8.50 7.12
CA ILE A 142 -2.76 9.89 6.89
C ILE A 142 -3.75 10.74 7.68
N VAL A 143 -3.27 11.71 8.44
CA VAL A 143 -4.11 12.66 9.17
C VAL A 143 -3.58 14.06 8.93
N SER A 144 -4.45 15.03 8.68
CA SER A 144 -4.04 16.41 8.47
C SER A 144 -5.06 17.40 9.01
N ASP A 145 -4.56 18.45 9.65
CA ASP A 145 -5.28 19.73 9.79
C ASP A 145 -4.68 20.75 8.82
N LEU A 146 -5.02 22.03 8.96
CA LEU A 146 -4.50 23.13 8.13
C LEU A 146 -3.01 23.43 8.34
N GLU A 147 -2.46 23.07 9.50
CA GLU A 147 -1.10 23.41 9.91
C GLU A 147 -0.14 22.25 9.68
N GLN A 148 -0.52 21.04 10.05
CA GLN A 148 0.32 19.86 10.19
C GLN A 148 -0.33 18.63 9.52
N SER A 149 0.51 17.77 8.95
CA SER A 149 0.09 16.54 8.27
C SER A 149 0.99 15.39 8.71
N TYR A 150 0.41 14.24 9.05
CA TYR A 150 1.13 13.10 9.59
C TYR A 150 0.80 11.80 8.87
N THR A 151 1.82 10.96 8.72
CA THR A 151 1.67 9.53 8.42
C THR A 151 1.86 8.73 9.71
N LEU A 152 0.94 7.82 9.99
CA LEU A 152 1.00 6.90 11.13
C LEU A 152 1.03 5.44 10.65
N THR A 153 1.81 4.63 11.33
CA THR A 153 1.97 3.19 11.03
C THR A 153 1.76 2.32 12.27
N GLY A 154 1.49 1.03 12.05
CA GLY A 154 1.37 0.04 13.14
C GLY A 154 2.65 -0.21 13.94
N ASN A 155 3.81 0.25 13.45
CA ASN A 155 5.07 0.22 14.19
C ASN A 155 5.17 1.32 15.26
N GLY A 156 4.20 2.23 15.29
CA GLY A 156 4.17 3.39 16.17
C GLY A 156 4.95 4.58 15.63
N ASP A 157 5.17 4.64 14.32
CA ASP A 157 5.81 5.79 13.68
C ASP A 157 4.80 6.93 13.51
N VAL A 158 5.24 8.16 13.75
CA VAL A 158 4.50 9.39 13.43
C VAL A 158 5.43 10.29 12.65
N VAL A 159 5.15 10.48 11.35
CA VAL A 159 6.07 11.13 10.43
C VAL A 159 5.39 12.29 9.74
N GLU A 160 5.97 13.48 9.90
CA GLU A 160 5.59 14.69 9.17
C GLU A 160 6.47 14.86 7.93
N PRO A 161 5.90 15.10 6.74
CA PRO A 161 6.67 15.40 5.54
C PRO A 161 7.21 16.84 5.60
N HIS A 162 8.43 17.05 5.10
CA HIS A 162 9.04 18.39 5.03
C HIS A 162 8.36 19.32 4.02
N ASP A 163 7.71 18.77 2.99
CA ASP A 163 7.09 19.48 1.87
C ASP A 163 5.56 19.55 1.97
N GLY A 164 4.96 18.99 3.02
CA GLY A 164 3.50 18.96 3.18
C GLY A 164 2.77 18.03 2.21
N ILE A 165 3.48 17.10 1.55
CA ILE A 165 2.88 16.15 0.61
C ILE A 165 3.09 14.72 1.11
N ILE A 166 2.01 13.94 1.17
CA ILE A 166 2.05 12.53 1.61
C ILE A 166 1.33 11.68 0.57
N GLY A 167 2.00 10.68 0.02
CA GLY A 167 1.38 9.68 -0.85
C GLY A 167 1.52 8.29 -0.26
N THR A 168 0.42 7.56 -0.12
CA THR A 168 0.38 6.17 0.37
C THR A 168 -0.50 5.28 -0.51
N GLY A 169 -0.41 3.98 -0.30
CA GLY A 169 -1.13 2.96 -1.09
C GLY A 169 -0.38 2.51 -2.33
N SER A 170 -1.06 1.73 -3.17
CA SER A 170 -0.46 1.04 -4.33
C SER A 170 0.16 1.99 -5.35
N GLY A 171 -0.46 3.13 -5.61
CA GLY A 171 0.03 4.20 -6.49
C GLY A 171 0.59 5.41 -5.74
N GLY A 172 0.79 5.31 -4.42
CA GLY A 172 1.13 6.45 -3.56
C GLY A 172 2.42 7.17 -3.97
N HIS A 173 3.47 6.43 -4.34
CA HIS A 173 4.73 7.02 -4.76
C HIS A 173 4.64 7.73 -6.12
N TYR A 174 3.81 7.24 -7.04
CA TYR A 174 3.57 7.92 -8.32
C TYR A 174 2.84 9.24 -8.11
N ALA A 175 1.78 9.21 -7.28
CA ALA A 175 1.03 10.39 -6.89
C ALA A 175 1.93 11.41 -6.17
N LEU A 176 2.77 10.96 -5.23
CA LEU A 176 3.72 11.80 -4.50
C LEU A 176 4.73 12.48 -5.43
N ALA A 177 5.34 11.72 -6.34
CA ALA A 177 6.31 12.26 -7.29
C ALA A 177 5.66 13.29 -8.24
N ALA A 178 4.47 12.99 -8.75
CA ALA A 178 3.72 13.91 -9.61
C ALA A 178 3.29 15.18 -8.85
N ALA A 179 2.80 15.05 -7.62
CA ALA A 179 2.40 16.19 -6.80
C ALA A 179 3.59 17.11 -6.51
N ARG A 180 4.76 16.57 -6.18
CA ARG A 180 6.00 17.34 -5.99
C ARG A 180 6.41 18.10 -7.23
N ALA A 181 6.28 17.52 -8.42
CA ALA A 181 6.59 18.22 -9.67
C ALA A 181 5.58 19.34 -9.99
N LEU A 182 4.35 19.22 -9.49
CA LEU A 182 3.24 20.15 -9.76
C LEU A 182 3.06 21.23 -8.70
N ILE A 183 3.66 21.08 -7.50
CA ILE A 183 3.36 21.93 -6.34
C ILE A 183 3.70 23.41 -6.60
N ASP A 184 4.79 23.68 -7.32
CA ASP A 184 5.25 25.05 -7.64
C ASP A 184 4.67 25.61 -8.93
N GLN A 185 3.80 24.86 -9.61
CA GLN A 185 3.19 25.34 -10.85
C GLN A 185 2.20 26.48 -10.56
N PRO A 186 2.32 27.61 -11.27
CA PRO A 186 1.44 28.75 -11.08
C PRO A 186 0.00 28.40 -11.46
N GLY A 187 -0.95 28.91 -10.67
CA GLY A 187 -2.39 28.73 -10.91
C GLY A 187 -2.95 27.37 -10.51
N LEU A 188 -2.17 26.49 -9.86
CA LEU A 188 -2.68 25.25 -9.29
C LEU A 188 -2.83 25.36 -7.77
N ASP A 189 -4.05 25.24 -7.26
CA ASP A 189 -4.30 25.09 -5.83
C ASP A 189 -4.06 23.64 -5.36
N ALA A 190 -4.19 23.39 -4.05
CA ALA A 190 -3.96 22.05 -3.47
C ALA A 190 -4.85 20.97 -4.12
N GLU A 191 -6.10 21.29 -4.44
CA GLU A 191 -7.01 20.36 -5.11
C GLU A 191 -6.59 20.06 -6.54
N ALA A 192 -6.25 21.09 -7.32
CA ALA A 192 -5.81 20.94 -8.70
C ALA A 192 -4.51 20.11 -8.79
N VAL A 193 -3.55 20.35 -7.88
CA VAL A 193 -2.34 19.52 -7.76
C VAL A 193 -2.73 18.08 -7.43
N GLY A 194 -3.56 17.86 -6.40
CA GLY A 194 -3.98 16.53 -5.98
C GLY A 194 -4.67 15.74 -7.10
N ARG A 195 -5.62 16.36 -7.82
CA ARG A 195 -6.34 15.72 -8.93
C ARG A 195 -5.41 15.39 -10.11
N LYS A 196 -4.52 16.30 -10.50
CA LYS A 196 -3.59 16.04 -11.61
C LYS A 196 -2.61 14.92 -11.25
N ALA A 197 -2.05 14.95 -10.05
CA ALA A 197 -1.13 13.93 -9.56
C ALA A 197 -1.79 12.54 -9.46
N MET A 198 -3.03 12.47 -8.97
CA MET A 198 -3.78 11.22 -8.88
C MET A 198 -4.18 10.66 -10.25
N ASN A 199 -4.49 11.51 -11.23
CA ASN A 199 -4.69 11.05 -12.61
C ASN A 199 -3.43 10.37 -13.17
N ILE A 200 -2.26 11.00 -13.00
CA ILE A 200 -0.98 10.40 -13.43
C ILE A 200 -0.74 9.06 -12.71
N ALA A 201 -1.07 8.97 -11.42
CA ALA A 201 -0.94 7.71 -10.68
C ALA A 201 -1.90 6.62 -11.21
N ALA A 202 -3.12 6.97 -11.59
CA ALA A 202 -4.10 6.05 -12.16
C ALA A 202 -3.72 5.58 -13.58
N ASP A 203 -3.08 6.43 -14.37
CA ASP A 203 -2.58 6.07 -15.71
C ASP A 203 -1.42 5.07 -15.65
N ILE A 204 -0.68 5.03 -14.54
CA ILE A 204 0.53 4.20 -14.37
C ILE A 204 0.25 2.94 -13.54
N CYS A 205 -0.51 3.06 -12.45
CA CYS A 205 -0.70 1.99 -11.48
C CYS A 205 -1.98 1.20 -11.77
N VAL A 206 -1.84 -0.09 -12.08
CA VAL A 206 -2.96 -1.02 -12.31
C VAL A 206 -3.91 -1.19 -11.11
N TYR A 207 -3.48 -0.77 -9.92
CA TYR A 207 -4.24 -0.84 -8.68
C TYR A 207 -4.79 0.53 -8.24
N THR A 208 -4.85 1.51 -9.14
CA THR A 208 -5.38 2.86 -8.88
C THR A 208 -6.27 3.25 -10.05
N ASN A 209 -7.48 3.72 -9.78
CA ASN A 209 -8.41 4.15 -10.84
C ASN A 209 -8.67 5.66 -10.81
N HIS A 210 -9.40 6.15 -11.82
CA HIS A 210 -9.80 7.57 -11.93
C HIS A 210 -11.03 7.94 -11.07
N ASN A 211 -11.51 7.05 -10.21
CA ASN A 211 -12.67 7.31 -9.37
C ASN A 211 -12.23 7.91 -8.03
N PHE A 212 -12.07 9.24 -8.01
CA PHE A 212 -11.52 9.94 -6.87
C PHE A 212 -12.58 10.44 -5.89
N VAL A 213 -12.28 10.30 -4.60
CA VAL A 213 -12.93 10.99 -3.49
C VAL A 213 -11.99 12.07 -3.00
N VAL A 214 -12.51 13.28 -2.81
CA VAL A 214 -11.72 14.45 -2.41
C VAL A 214 -12.37 15.09 -1.18
N GLU A 215 -11.56 15.37 -0.17
CA GLU A 215 -11.90 16.17 0.99
C GLU A 215 -10.93 17.34 1.12
N ILE A 216 -11.45 18.50 1.52
CA ILE A 216 -10.70 19.77 1.50
C ILE A 216 -10.85 20.51 2.82
N LEU A 217 -9.73 20.96 3.40
CA LEU A 217 -9.75 21.99 4.42
C LEU A 217 -9.25 23.30 3.82
N GLU A 218 -9.98 24.36 4.11
CA GLU A 218 -9.62 25.73 3.77
C GLU A 218 -9.72 26.59 5.03
N LYS A 219 -8.79 27.53 5.18
CA LYS A 219 -8.86 28.52 6.24
C LYS A 219 -10.08 29.41 5.98
N LYS A 220 -11.06 29.40 6.88
CA LYS A 220 -12.16 30.37 6.84
C LYS A 220 -11.60 31.75 7.18
N GLU A 221 -11.80 32.71 6.28
CA GLU A 221 -11.50 34.12 6.49
C GLU A 221 -12.35 34.74 7.60
#